data_AF-A0AAU3MAK7-F1
#
_entry.id   AF-A0AAU3MAK7-F1
#
_cell.length_a   1.000
_cell.length_b   1.000
_cell.length_c   1.000
_cell.angle_alpha   90.00
_cell.angle_beta   90.00
_cell.angle_gamma   90.00
#
_symmetry.space_group_name_H-M   'P 1'
#
loop_
_entity.id
_entity.type
_entity.pdbx_description
1 polymer ?
#
loop_
_entity_poly.entity_id
_entity_poly.type
_entity_poly.pdbx_seq_one_letter_code
_entity_poly.pdbx_strand_id
1 'polypeptide(L)'
;MSRTTSGPEWSGDMLTQPEMVEAFATQLRGVLKSQGQFVAEVREEAEAMWKANRPDGYSSFEAWWRHRWVVGPFREIQEHLEEAAKLTFDLEVRYRKGRHEIPAARQAAALEKKQGKESGQVTAGTGATPPKPVDPPTAGAGDRDFLDLVSRERSA
;
A
#
# COMPACT_ATOMS: atom_id res chain seq x y z
N MET A 1 -18.62 -25.14 -7.36
CA MET A 1 -18.77 -23.84 -8.04
C MET A 1 -17.38 -23.23 -8.19
N SER A 2 -16.86 -23.17 -9.40
CA SER A 2 -15.55 -22.58 -9.68
C SER A 2 -15.66 -21.06 -9.66
N ARG A 3 -15.20 -20.40 -8.59
CA ARG A 3 -14.94 -18.95 -8.65
C ARG A 3 -13.67 -18.77 -9.47
N THR A 4 -13.82 -18.50 -10.75
CA THR A 4 -12.78 -17.87 -11.56
C THR A 4 -12.53 -16.49 -10.97
N THR A 5 -11.50 -16.37 -10.14
CA THR A 5 -10.96 -15.07 -9.73
C THR A 5 -10.21 -14.50 -10.93
N SER A 6 -10.94 -13.86 -11.84
CA SER A 6 -10.37 -13.06 -12.93
C SER A 6 -9.88 -11.72 -12.38
N GLY A 7 -8.91 -11.79 -11.46
CA GLY A 7 -8.15 -10.63 -11.00
C GLY A 7 -6.84 -10.54 -11.77
N PRO A 8 -6.21 -9.35 -11.83
CA PRO A 8 -4.85 -9.24 -12.35
C PRO A 8 -3.93 -10.20 -11.60
N GLU A 9 -3.11 -10.94 -12.35
CA GLU A 9 -2.11 -11.83 -11.79
C GLU A 9 -0.95 -10.98 -11.26
N TRP A 10 -0.84 -10.90 -9.94
CA TRP A 10 0.21 -10.13 -9.28
C TRP A 10 1.48 -10.96 -9.18
N SER A 11 2.61 -10.38 -9.58
CA SER A 11 3.92 -10.95 -9.33
C SER A 11 4.77 -9.99 -8.49
N GLY A 12 5.72 -10.54 -7.72
CA GLY A 12 6.51 -9.75 -6.76
C GLY A 12 7.36 -8.65 -7.41
N ASP A 13 7.74 -8.83 -8.66
CA ASP A 13 8.47 -7.85 -9.48
C ASP A 13 7.62 -6.60 -9.82
N MET A 14 6.29 -6.71 -9.79
CA MET A 14 5.40 -5.56 -9.99
C MET A 14 5.40 -4.60 -8.79
N LEU A 15 5.85 -5.05 -7.60
CA LEU A 15 5.91 -4.25 -6.36
C LEU A 15 7.19 -3.39 -6.29
N THR A 16 7.60 -2.82 -7.43
CA THR A 16 8.78 -1.95 -7.53
C THR A 16 8.42 -0.50 -7.26
N GLN A 17 7.24 -0.07 -7.71
CA GLN A 17 6.72 1.28 -7.61
C GLN A 17 5.67 1.41 -6.48
N PRO A 18 5.57 2.59 -5.83
CA PRO A 18 4.67 2.80 -4.70
C PRO A 18 3.20 2.75 -5.13
N GLU A 19 2.88 3.22 -6.33
CA GLU A 19 1.54 3.17 -6.91
C GLU A 19 1.08 1.72 -7.11
N MET A 20 1.98 0.83 -7.54
CA MET A 20 1.67 -0.60 -7.72
C MET A 20 1.43 -1.29 -6.37
N VAL A 21 2.18 -0.90 -5.33
CA VAL A 21 1.95 -1.42 -3.97
C VAL A 21 0.63 -0.93 -3.41
N GLU A 22 0.26 0.33 -3.65
CA GLU A 22 -1.03 0.91 -3.26
C GLU A 22 -2.21 0.22 -3.97
N ALA A 23 -2.08 -0.04 -5.28
CA ALA A 23 -3.07 -0.78 -6.05
C ALA A 23 -3.24 -2.22 -5.53
N PHE A 24 -2.12 -2.93 -5.30
CA PHE A 24 -2.13 -4.28 -4.73
C PHE A 24 -2.76 -4.32 -3.34
N ALA A 25 -2.32 -3.42 -2.44
CA ALA A 25 -2.84 -3.34 -1.08
C ALA A 25 -4.35 -3.02 -1.07
N THR A 26 -4.81 -2.14 -1.96
CA THR A 26 -6.24 -1.85 -2.14
C THR A 26 -7.03 -3.07 -2.60
N GLN A 27 -6.53 -3.82 -3.58
CA GLN A 27 -7.18 -5.06 -4.02
C GLN A 27 -7.22 -6.10 -2.89
N LEU A 28 -6.11 -6.27 -2.16
CA LEU A 28 -6.02 -7.19 -1.03
C LEU A 28 -7.01 -6.82 0.07
N ARG A 29 -7.16 -5.52 0.41
CA ARG A 29 -8.20 -5.06 1.33
C ARG A 29 -9.61 -5.40 0.86
N GLY A 30 -9.88 -5.27 -0.43
CA GLY A 30 -11.15 -5.66 -1.02
C GLY A 30 -11.46 -7.16 -0.80
N VAL A 31 -10.47 -8.02 -1.04
CA VAL A 31 -10.59 -9.47 -0.80
C VAL A 31 -10.79 -9.76 0.69
N LEU A 32 -9.97 -9.19 1.57
CA LEU A 32 -10.07 -9.40 3.03
C LEU A 32 -11.43 -8.96 3.56
N LYS A 33 -11.96 -7.83 3.07
CA LYS A 33 -13.30 -7.35 3.41
C LYS A 33 -14.39 -8.34 2.96
N SER A 34 -14.31 -8.84 1.73
CA SER A 34 -15.26 -9.83 1.22
C SER A 34 -15.22 -11.13 2.02
N GLN A 35 -14.03 -11.60 2.41
CA GLN A 35 -13.90 -12.77 3.29
C GLN A 35 -14.46 -12.50 4.68
N GLY A 36 -14.24 -11.31 5.23
CA GLY A 36 -14.81 -10.91 6.53
C GLY A 36 -16.34 -10.92 6.52
N GLN A 37 -16.96 -10.45 5.43
CA GLN A 37 -18.41 -10.53 5.23
C GLN A 37 -18.90 -11.97 5.16
N PHE A 38 -18.23 -12.81 4.36
CA PHE A 38 -18.58 -14.24 4.26
C PHE A 38 -18.50 -14.94 5.62
N VAL A 39 -17.43 -14.70 6.40
CA VAL A 39 -17.29 -15.27 7.75
C VAL A 39 -18.39 -14.77 8.69
N ALA A 40 -18.80 -13.50 8.56
CA ALA A 40 -19.91 -12.95 9.34
C ALA A 40 -21.24 -13.64 9.01
N GLU A 41 -21.55 -13.83 7.73
CA GLU A 41 -22.75 -14.54 7.27
C GLU A 41 -22.78 -15.98 7.81
N VAL A 42 -21.68 -16.72 7.69
CA VAL A 42 -21.59 -18.09 8.21
C VAL A 42 -21.76 -18.12 9.73
N ARG A 43 -21.22 -17.13 10.45
CA ARG A 43 -21.41 -17.01 11.89
C ARG A 43 -22.88 -16.80 12.25
N GLU A 44 -23.58 -15.91 11.56
CA GLU A 44 -25.00 -15.65 11.78
C GLU A 44 -25.85 -16.91 11.51
N GLU A 45 -25.55 -17.64 10.43
CA GLU A 45 -26.17 -18.92 10.12
C GLU A 45 -25.92 -19.97 11.21
N ALA A 46 -24.68 -20.08 11.70
CA ALA A 46 -24.32 -20.98 12.79
C ALA A 46 -25.04 -20.62 14.10
N GLU A 47 -25.15 -19.32 14.42
CA GLU A 47 -25.92 -18.84 15.58
C GLU A 47 -27.42 -19.15 15.45
N ALA A 48 -27.99 -18.99 14.25
CA ALA A 48 -29.38 -19.32 13.97
C ALA A 48 -29.64 -20.83 14.09
N MET A 49 -28.75 -21.65 13.52
CA MET A 49 -28.83 -23.12 13.63
C MET A 49 -28.69 -23.59 15.08
N TRP A 50 -27.81 -22.97 15.86
CA TRP A 50 -27.68 -23.26 17.29
C TRP A 50 -28.95 -22.91 18.06
N LYS A 51 -29.55 -21.74 17.81
CA LYS A 51 -30.81 -21.32 18.44
C LYS A 51 -31.96 -22.25 18.08
N ALA A 52 -32.04 -22.70 16.83
CA ALA A 52 -33.09 -23.60 16.36
C ALA A 52 -32.95 -25.05 16.88
N ASN A 53 -31.71 -25.53 17.08
CA ASN A 53 -31.42 -26.91 17.49
C ASN A 53 -30.82 -26.98 18.91
N ARG A 54 -31.18 -26.04 19.79
CA ARG A 54 -30.67 -26.05 21.16
C ARG A 54 -31.12 -27.35 21.85
N PRO A 55 -30.19 -28.19 22.36
CA PRO A 55 -30.57 -29.45 22.99
C PRO A 55 -31.43 -29.24 24.23
N ASP A 56 -32.54 -29.96 24.30
CA ASP A 56 -33.38 -29.99 25.50
C ASP A 56 -32.58 -30.59 26.67
N GLY A 57 -32.56 -29.89 27.80
CA GLY A 57 -31.87 -30.32 29.02
C GLY A 57 -30.54 -29.62 29.31
N TYR A 58 -30.05 -28.73 28.46
CA TYR A 58 -28.86 -27.93 28.80
C TYR A 58 -29.15 -26.88 29.86
N SER A 59 -28.32 -26.86 30.89
CA SER A 59 -28.25 -25.75 31.83
C SER A 59 -27.87 -24.45 31.09
N SER A 60 -28.22 -23.29 31.66
CA SER A 60 -27.86 -21.99 31.09
C SER A 60 -26.35 -21.83 30.88
N PHE A 61 -25.54 -22.43 31.75
CA PHE A 61 -24.08 -22.43 31.64
C PHE A 61 -23.56 -23.28 30.48
N GLU A 62 -24.03 -24.52 30.33
CA GLU A 62 -23.63 -25.41 29.22
C GLU A 62 -24.05 -24.85 27.86
N ALA A 63 -25.25 -24.26 27.79
CA ALA A 63 -25.72 -23.62 26.58
C ALA A 63 -24.84 -22.44 26.18
N TRP A 64 -24.41 -21.61 27.14
CA TRP A 64 -23.48 -20.51 26.90
C TRP A 64 -22.10 -21.01 26.48
N TRP A 65 -21.56 -22.02 27.16
CA TRP A 65 -20.24 -22.58 26.84
C TRP A 65 -20.20 -23.20 25.45
N ARG A 66 -21.21 -23.99 25.06
CA ARG A 66 -21.28 -24.55 23.72
C ARG A 66 -21.49 -23.50 22.64
N HIS A 67 -22.32 -22.49 22.90
CA HIS A 67 -22.46 -21.36 21.99
C HIS A 67 -21.12 -20.63 21.79
N ARG A 68 -20.37 -20.39 22.88
CA ARG A 68 -19.03 -19.79 22.85
C ARG A 68 -18.05 -20.62 22.02
N TRP A 69 -18.11 -21.95 22.11
CA TRP A 69 -17.27 -22.86 21.32
C TRP A 69 -17.61 -22.88 19.83
N VAL A 70 -18.89 -22.83 19.48
CA VAL A 70 -19.34 -22.83 18.08
C VAL A 70 -19.03 -21.49 17.41
N VAL A 71 -19.28 -20.38 18.12
CA VAL A 71 -19.14 -19.02 17.56
C VAL A 71 -17.73 -18.46 17.72
N GLY A 72 -16.98 -18.93 18.71
CA GLY A 72 -15.64 -18.44 19.05
C GLY A 72 -14.67 -18.39 17.88
N PRO A 73 -14.47 -19.50 17.13
CA PRO A 73 -13.54 -19.53 16.00
C PRO A 73 -13.86 -18.50 14.91
N PHE A 74 -15.15 -18.22 14.63
CA PHE A 74 -15.52 -17.23 13.62
C PHE A 74 -15.09 -15.81 14.01
N ARG A 75 -15.17 -15.49 15.30
CA ARG A 75 -14.69 -14.21 15.82
C ARG A 75 -13.17 -14.09 15.69
N GLU A 76 -12.43 -15.14 16.03
CA GLU A 76 -10.96 -15.15 15.87
C GLU A 76 -10.55 -14.97 14.41
N ILE A 77 -11.25 -15.62 13.47
CA ILE A 77 -11.02 -15.44 12.04
C ILE A 77 -11.28 -13.98 11.62
N GLN A 78 -12.37 -13.35 12.11
CA GLN A 78 -12.65 -11.94 11.83
C GLN A 78 -11.54 -11.02 12.35
N GLU A 79 -11.06 -11.26 13.57
CA GLU A 79 -9.95 -10.49 14.16
C GLU A 79 -8.68 -10.60 13.30
N HIS A 80 -8.32 -11.81 12.83
CA HIS A 80 -7.17 -12.00 11.93
C HIS A 80 -7.33 -11.32 10.56
N LEU A 81 -8.55 -11.30 10.00
CA LEU A 81 -8.81 -10.61 8.73
C LEU A 81 -8.67 -9.09 8.89
N GLU A 82 -9.12 -8.53 10.01
CA GLU A 82 -8.93 -7.12 10.33
C GLU A 82 -7.46 -6.76 10.58
N GLU A 83 -6.72 -7.61 11.29
CA GLU A 83 -5.26 -7.45 11.48
C GLU A 83 -4.52 -7.49 10.14
N ALA A 84 -4.85 -8.44 9.28
CA ALA A 84 -4.31 -8.52 7.93
C ALA A 84 -4.62 -7.25 7.12
N ALA A 85 -5.84 -6.71 7.24
CA ALA A 85 -6.22 -5.46 6.57
C ALA A 85 -5.39 -4.27 7.09
N LYS A 86 -5.14 -4.18 8.41
CA LYS A 86 -4.25 -3.15 8.98
C LYS A 86 -2.83 -3.25 8.42
N LEU A 87 -2.28 -4.46 8.30
CA LEU A 87 -0.95 -4.67 7.73
C LEU A 87 -0.82 -4.16 6.28
N THR A 88 -1.91 -4.11 5.52
CA THR A 88 -1.87 -3.54 4.15
C THR A 88 -1.62 -2.03 4.14
N PHE A 89 -2.16 -1.28 5.11
CA PHE A 89 -1.88 0.14 5.24
C PHE A 89 -0.44 0.37 5.71
N ASP A 90 0.04 -0.45 6.64
CA ASP A 90 1.44 -0.39 7.08
C ASP A 90 2.40 -0.69 5.93
N LEU A 91 2.06 -1.63 5.06
CA LEU A 91 2.84 -1.97 3.87
C LEU A 91 3.00 -0.75 2.96
N GLU A 92 1.91 -0.05 2.64
CA GLU A 92 1.93 1.17 1.82
C GLU A 92 2.82 2.25 2.43
N VAL A 93 2.63 2.53 3.72
CA VAL A 93 3.41 3.54 4.44
C VAL A 93 4.89 3.21 4.44
N ARG A 94 5.26 1.95 4.71
CA ARG A 94 6.65 1.50 4.70
C ARG A 94 7.27 1.59 3.31
N TYR A 95 6.53 1.23 2.27
CA TYR A 95 7.03 1.31 0.90
C TYR A 95 7.23 2.75 0.43
N ARG A 96 6.28 3.64 0.71
CA ARG A 96 6.38 5.07 0.40
C ARG A 96 7.59 5.70 1.11
N LYS A 97 7.71 5.47 2.42
CA LYS A 97 8.85 5.98 3.22
C LYS A 97 10.19 5.40 2.78
N GLY A 98 10.26 4.08 2.63
CA GLY A 98 11.50 3.34 2.39
C GLY A 98 12.09 3.53 1.00
N ARG A 99 11.25 3.56 -0.04
CA ARG A 99 11.71 3.66 -1.43
C ARG A 99 11.74 5.07 -2.01
N HIS A 100 10.98 6.02 -1.46
CA HIS A 100 10.82 7.34 -2.09
C HIS A 100 11.23 8.48 -1.18
N GLU A 101 10.64 8.58 0.00
CA GLU A 101 10.87 9.73 0.88
C GLU A 101 12.31 9.77 1.42
N ILE A 102 12.85 8.62 1.88
CA ILE A 102 14.22 8.58 2.43
C ILE A 102 15.28 8.82 1.34
N PRO A 103 15.22 8.19 0.15
CA PRO A 103 16.16 8.49 -0.92
C PRO A 103 16.06 9.94 -1.41
N ALA A 104 14.85 10.48 -1.59
CA ALA A 104 14.67 11.86 -2.02
C ALA A 104 15.24 12.87 -1.01
N ALA A 105 14.98 12.67 0.29
CA ALA A 105 15.55 13.49 1.36
C ALA A 105 17.08 13.42 1.40
N ARG A 106 17.67 12.24 1.15
CA ARG A 106 19.12 12.08 1.06
C ARG A 106 19.72 12.78 -0.16
N GLN A 107 19.03 12.76 -1.30
CA GLN A 107 19.48 13.47 -2.50
C GLN A 107 19.38 14.98 -2.33
N ALA A 108 18.27 15.49 -1.76
CA ALA A 108 18.12 16.91 -1.43
C ALA A 108 19.22 17.39 -0.46
N ALA A 109 19.46 16.64 0.63
CA ALA A 109 20.53 16.96 1.58
C ALA A 109 21.94 16.88 0.95
N ALA A 110 22.16 16.00 -0.04
CA ALA A 110 23.43 15.93 -0.77
C ALA A 110 23.61 17.12 -1.72
N LEU A 111 22.54 17.61 -2.35
CA LEU A 111 22.55 18.81 -3.20
C LEU A 111 22.77 20.08 -2.38
N GLU A 112 22.11 20.22 -1.24
CA GLU A 112 22.35 21.33 -0.30
C GLU A 112 23.80 21.37 0.22
N LYS A 113 24.40 20.21 0.52
CA LYS A 113 25.81 20.12 0.91
C LYS A 113 26.78 20.48 -0.21
N LYS A 114 26.41 20.28 -1.47
CA LYS A 114 27.23 20.69 -2.63
C LYS A 114 27.13 22.20 -2.84
N GLN A 115 25.92 22.77 -2.79
CA GLN A 115 25.73 24.22 -2.89
C GLN A 115 26.35 24.98 -1.71
N GLY A 116 26.30 24.43 -0.50
CA GLY A 116 26.96 25.00 0.68
C GLY A 116 28.50 24.98 0.61
N LYS A 117 29.09 24.11 -0.20
CA LYS A 117 30.53 24.11 -0.48
C LYS A 117 30.94 25.14 -1.54
N GLU A 118 30.05 25.48 -2.48
CA GLU A 118 30.32 26.55 -3.46
C GLU A 118 30.18 27.95 -2.84
N SER A 119 29.31 28.12 -1.84
CA SER A 119 29.15 29.40 -1.13
C SER A 119 30.14 29.64 0.01
N GLY A 120 31.08 28.71 0.25
CA GLY A 120 31.93 28.66 1.44
C GLY A 120 33.44 28.75 1.21
N GLN A 121 33.89 29.25 0.05
CA GLN A 121 35.33 29.41 -0.23
C GLN A 121 35.66 30.85 -0.68
N VAL A 122 35.46 31.82 0.21
CA VAL A 122 36.12 33.13 0.12
C VAL A 122 37.23 33.16 1.17
N THR A 123 38.33 32.47 0.86
CA THR A 123 39.63 32.70 1.51
C THR A 123 40.50 33.50 0.55
N ALA A 124 41.00 34.62 1.06
CA ALA A 124 41.78 35.65 0.37
C ALA A 124 42.94 35.12 -0.50
N GLY A 125 43.16 35.75 -1.66
CA GLY A 125 44.36 35.53 -2.48
C GLY A 125 44.23 35.98 -3.94
N THR A 126 44.47 37.28 -4.16
CA THR A 126 45.16 37.91 -5.31
C THR A 126 45.23 37.16 -6.66
N GLY A 127 44.66 37.76 -7.72
CA GLY A 127 45.21 37.64 -9.09
C GLY A 127 44.25 37.29 -10.24
N ALA A 128 43.81 38.33 -10.95
CA ALA A 128 43.62 38.43 -12.41
C ALA A 128 42.55 37.60 -13.18
N THR A 129 41.84 38.37 -14.02
CA THR A 129 41.07 38.07 -15.27
C THR A 129 39.64 37.49 -15.19
N PRO A 130 38.63 38.19 -15.76
CA PRO A 130 37.25 37.70 -15.85
C PRO A 130 37.04 36.79 -17.07
N PRO A 131 36.36 35.63 -16.95
CA PRO A 131 35.94 34.86 -18.11
C PRO A 131 34.67 35.46 -18.75
N LYS A 132 34.63 35.36 -20.08
CA LYS A 132 33.64 35.88 -21.02
C LYS A 132 32.26 35.20 -20.86
N PRO A 133 31.12 35.86 -21.16
CA PRO A 133 29.80 35.25 -21.09
C PRO A 133 29.68 34.14 -22.14
N VAL A 134 29.17 32.97 -21.73
CA VAL A 134 28.79 31.87 -22.63
C VAL A 134 27.27 31.90 -22.77
N ASP A 135 26.80 31.95 -24.01
CA ASP A 135 25.38 31.94 -24.38
C ASP A 135 24.62 30.70 -23.88
N PRO A 136 23.29 30.80 -23.64
CA PRO A 136 22.48 29.73 -23.07
C PRO A 136 22.35 28.52 -24.01
N PRO A 137 22.23 27.30 -23.47
CA PRO A 137 22.20 26.08 -24.27
C PRO A 137 20.90 25.97 -25.08
N THR A 138 21.09 25.61 -26.35
CA THR A 138 20.09 25.22 -27.33
C THR A 138 19.11 24.17 -26.77
N ALA A 139 17.82 24.49 -26.81
CA ALA A 139 16.74 23.55 -26.65
C ALA A 139 16.77 22.52 -27.79
N GLY A 140 16.81 21.22 -27.45
CA GLY A 140 16.79 20.18 -28.47
C GLY A 140 16.83 18.76 -27.92
N ALA A 141 15.66 18.12 -27.99
CA ALA A 141 15.41 16.68 -28.11
C ALA A 141 15.50 15.81 -26.85
N GLY A 142 14.33 15.42 -26.33
CA GLY A 142 14.25 14.21 -25.52
C GLY A 142 12.98 13.96 -24.72
N ASP A 143 12.06 14.93 -24.58
CA ASP A 143 10.87 14.73 -23.75
C ASP A 143 9.72 14.19 -24.61
N ARG A 144 9.61 12.86 -24.67
CA ARG A 144 8.36 12.23 -25.10
C ARG A 144 7.41 12.31 -23.93
N ASP A 145 6.61 13.38 -23.94
CA ASP A 145 5.58 13.72 -22.98
C ASP A 145 4.73 12.50 -22.58
N PHE A 146 4.86 12.11 -21.31
CA PHE A 146 4.02 11.13 -20.62
C PHE A 146 2.52 11.48 -20.72
N LEU A 147 2.18 12.77 -20.88
CA LEU A 147 0.81 13.24 -21.08
C LEU A 147 0.18 12.78 -22.40
N ASP A 148 0.98 12.46 -23.42
CA ASP A 148 0.48 12.01 -24.73
C ASP A 148 0.17 10.49 -24.76
N LEU A 149 0.66 9.74 -23.77
CA LEU A 149 0.30 8.33 -23.56
C LEU A 149 -1.03 8.16 -22.82
N VAL A 150 -1.32 9.04 -21.85
CA VAL A 150 -2.56 8.98 -21.05
C VAL A 150 -3.79 9.48 -21.81
N SER A 151 -3.61 10.41 -22.75
CA SER A 151 -4.70 10.89 -23.61
C SER A 151 -5.15 9.83 -24.63
N ARG A 152 -4.23 8.96 -25.08
CA ARG A 152 -4.50 7.92 -26.09
C ARG A 152 -5.30 6.74 -25.55
N GLU A 153 -5.19 6.44 -24.27
CA GLU A 153 -5.92 5.34 -23.62
C GLU A 153 -7.38 5.70 -23.29
N ARG A 154 -7.73 6.99 -23.34
CA ARG A 154 -9.11 7.48 -23.11
C ARG A 154 -9.94 7.68 -24.37
N SER A 155 -9.35 7.48 -25.54
CA SER A 155 -10.01 7.67 -26.86
C SER A 155 -10.06 6.38 -27.69
N ALA A 156 -9.86 5.22 -27.08
CA ALA A 156 -10.03 3.90 -27.70
C ALA A 156 -11.25 3.18 -27.12
#